data_AF-A0A183D658-F1
#
_entry.id   AF-A0A183D658-F1
#
_cell.length_a   1.000
_cell.length_b   1.000
_cell.length_c   1.000
_cell.angle_alpha   90.00
_cell.angle_beta   90.00
_cell.angle_gamma   90.00
#
_symmetry.space_group_name_H-M   'P 1'
#
loop_
_entity.id
_entity.type
_entity.pdbx_description
1 polymer ?
#
loop_
_entity_poly.entity_id
_entity_poly.type
_entity_poly.pdbx_seq_one_letter_code
_entity_poly.pdbx_strand_id
1 'polypeptide(L)'
;MKLYWSNETAELKQAVELITSWKARSGQSVHMAAEMTEMLLRAVIMDRHTADNDWMEKGNVQLAYCAAIIRYVCGKHEFFL
;
A
#
# COMPACT_ATOMS: atom_id res chain seq x y z
N MET A 1 -17.47 -4.46 -8.62
CA MET A 1 -16.10 -4.83 -8.22
C MET A 1 -15.60 -3.79 -7.21
N LYS A 2 -15.58 -4.11 -5.91
CA LYS A 2 -15.14 -3.22 -4.82
C LYS A 2 -13.81 -3.70 -4.21
N LEU A 3 -12.88 -4.18 -5.05
CA LEU A 3 -11.63 -4.83 -4.61
C LEU A 3 -10.83 -3.97 -3.61
N TYR A 4 -10.77 -2.65 -3.82
CA TYR A 4 -9.95 -1.73 -3.02
C TYR A 4 -10.53 -1.39 -1.64
N TRP A 5 -11.81 -1.71 -1.38
CA TRP A 5 -12.49 -1.48 -0.09
C TRP A 5 -12.97 -2.79 0.53
N SER A 6 -12.35 -3.90 0.16
CA SER A 6 -12.76 -5.21 0.64
C SER A 6 -12.26 -5.48 2.06
N ASN A 7 -13.12 -6.15 2.84
CA ASN A 7 -12.73 -6.73 4.12
C ASN A 7 -12.04 -8.09 3.94
N GLU A 8 -12.10 -8.66 2.73
CA GLU A 8 -11.47 -9.93 2.42
C GLU A 8 -10.01 -9.72 2.01
N THR A 9 -9.10 -10.32 2.77
CA THR A 9 -7.66 -10.18 2.53
C THR A 9 -7.23 -10.76 1.18
N ALA A 10 -7.93 -11.79 0.68
CA ALA A 10 -7.69 -12.35 -0.65
C ALA A 10 -8.00 -11.35 -1.77
N GLU A 11 -9.09 -10.58 -1.64
CA GLU A 11 -9.45 -9.54 -2.61
C GLU A 11 -8.46 -8.37 -2.58
N LEU A 12 -7.95 -8.00 -1.41
CA LEU A 12 -6.89 -6.99 -1.29
C LEU A 12 -5.59 -7.47 -1.97
N LYS A 13 -5.23 -8.75 -1.83
CA LYS A 13 -4.06 -9.33 -2.53
C LYS A 13 -4.23 -9.25 -4.05
N GLN A 14 -5.41 -9.57 -4.57
CA GLN A 14 -5.72 -9.40 -6.00
C GLN A 14 -5.63 -7.93 -6.45
N ALA A 15 -6.09 -6.99 -5.61
CA ALA A 15 -5.98 -5.56 -5.89
C ALA A 15 -4.51 -5.12 -6.00
N VAL A 16 -3.65 -5.62 -5.11
CA VAL A 16 -2.19 -5.39 -5.15
C VAL A 16 -1.59 -5.94 -6.44
N GLU A 17 -1.91 -7.18 -6.82
CA GLU A 17 -1.41 -7.80 -8.06
C GLU A 17 -1.79 -6.99 -9.31
N LEU A 18 -3.03 -6.49 -9.37
CA LEU A 18 -3.49 -5.61 -10.45
C LEU A 18 -2.65 -4.34 -10.50
N ILE A 19 -2.45 -3.65 -9.38
CA ILE A 19 -1.63 -2.43 -9.33
C ILE A 19 -0.18 -2.73 -9.71
N THR A 20 0.43 -3.79 -9.17
CA THR A 20 1.81 -4.18 -9.50
C THR A 20 1.96 -4.47 -10.99
N SER A 21 0.98 -5.15 -11.62
CA SER A 21 0.99 -5.40 -13.06
C SER A 21 0.90 -4.11 -13.88
N TRP A 22 0.15 -3.11 -13.41
CA TRP A 22 0.07 -1.81 -14.06
C TRP A 22 1.38 -1.05 -13.92
N LYS A 23 1.99 -1.10 -12.73
CA LYS A 23 3.30 -0.48 -12.49
C LYS A 23 4.40 -1.05 -13.37
N ALA A 24 4.45 -2.37 -13.51
CA ALA A 24 5.40 -3.04 -14.39
C ALA A 24 5.28 -2.58 -15.85
N ARG A 25 4.06 -2.28 -16.31
CA ARG A 25 3.80 -1.79 -17.69
C ARG A 25 4.05 -0.30 -17.87
N SER A 26 3.80 0.51 -16.83
CA SER A 26 3.95 1.97 -16.89
C SER A 26 5.39 2.44 -16.60
N GLY A 27 6.25 1.60 -16.01
CA GLY A 27 7.63 1.97 -15.69
C GLY A 27 7.71 3.20 -14.78
N GLN A 28 8.48 4.21 -15.18
CA GLN A 28 8.63 5.46 -14.42
C GLN A 28 7.44 6.41 -14.51
N SER A 29 6.46 6.12 -15.37
CA SER A 29 5.26 6.97 -15.56
C SER A 29 4.11 6.64 -14.62
N VAL A 30 4.33 5.74 -13.65
CA VAL A 30 3.31 5.34 -12.68
C VAL A 30 2.83 6.55 -11.91
N HIS A 31 1.52 6.78 -11.94
CA HIS A 31 0.91 7.82 -11.13
C HIS A 31 1.12 7.50 -9.65
N MET A 32 1.58 8.49 -8.88
CA MET A 32 1.84 8.38 -7.44
C MET A 32 0.69 7.77 -6.65
N ALA A 33 -0.56 8.09 -7.01
CA ALA A 33 -1.74 7.48 -6.40
C ALA A 33 -1.73 5.94 -6.48
N ALA A 34 -1.29 5.36 -7.60
CA ALA A 34 -1.20 3.90 -7.75
C ALA A 34 -0.10 3.32 -6.86
N GLU A 35 1.06 3.97 -6.81
CA GLU A 35 2.17 3.56 -5.93
C GLU A 35 1.75 3.56 -4.45
N MET A 36 1.08 4.61 -4.00
CA MET A 36 0.63 4.73 -2.61
C MET A 36 -0.52 3.79 -2.28
N THR A 37 -1.44 3.58 -3.22
CA THR A 37 -2.53 2.62 -3.04
C THR A 37 -1.96 1.23 -2.82
N GLU A 38 -0.93 0.83 -3.59
CA GLU A 38 -0.24 -0.44 -3.36
C GLU A 38 0.38 -0.53 -1.96
N MET A 39 1.11 0.50 -1.53
CA MET A 39 1.78 0.53 -0.22
C MET A 39 0.77 0.44 0.94
N LEU A 40 -0.33 1.20 0.87
CA LEU A 40 -1.38 1.17 1.89
C LEU A 40 -2.09 -0.18 1.93
N LEU A 41 -2.39 -0.78 0.78
CA LEU A 41 -3.02 -2.11 0.74
C LEU A 41 -2.10 -3.19 1.33
N ARG A 42 -0.80 -3.13 1.06
CA ARG A 42 0.18 -4.04 1.67
C ARG A 42 0.25 -3.86 3.19
N ALA A 43 0.21 -2.63 3.70
CA ALA A 43 0.16 -2.35 5.13
C ALA A 43 -1.11 -2.90 5.79
N VAL A 44 -2.28 -2.70 5.15
CA VAL A 44 -3.56 -3.26 5.63
C VAL A 44 -3.55 -4.79 5.63
N ILE A 45 -3.02 -5.42 4.57
CA ILE A 45 -2.87 -6.88 4.51
C ILE A 45 -1.96 -7.35 5.65
N MET A 46 -0.86 -6.66 5.90
CA MET A 46 0.07 -7.00 6.97
C MET A 46 -0.62 -6.92 8.35
N ASP A 47 -1.28 -5.80 8.64
CA ASP A 47 -2.03 -5.56 9.88
C ASP A 47 -3.03 -6.68 10.17
N ARG A 48 -3.75 -7.13 9.14
CA ARG A 48 -4.74 -8.22 9.26
C ARG A 48 -4.14 -9.61 9.56
N HIS A 49 -2.85 -9.83 9.32
CA HIS A 49 -2.18 -11.10 9.66
C HIS A 49 -1.35 -11.00 10.95
N THR A 50 -1.21 -9.81 11.53
CA THR A 50 -0.42 -9.59 12.74
C THR A 50 -1.22 -10.01 13.97
N ALA A 51 -0.64 -10.89 14.77
CA ALA A 51 -1.23 -11.31 16.04
C ALA A 51 -1.15 -10.17 17.08
N ASP A 52 -2.15 -10.09 17.96
CA ASP A 52 -2.25 -8.98 18.91
C ASP A 52 -1.12 -8.92 19.94
N ASN A 53 -0.47 -10.06 20.20
CA ASN A 53 0.62 -10.20 21.16
C ASN A 53 2.02 -10.12 20.53
N ASP A 54 2.12 -9.91 19.22
CA ASP A 54 3.40 -9.75 18.53
C ASP A 54 3.77 -8.27 18.39
N TRP A 55 4.50 -7.76 19.36
CA TRP A 55 4.91 -6.36 19.42
C TRP A 55 5.85 -5.97 18.26
N MET A 56 6.64 -6.91 17.74
CA MET A 56 7.60 -6.65 16.66
C MET A 56 6.88 -6.53 15.32
N GLU A 57 5.96 -7.45 15.03
CA GLU A 57 5.11 -7.37 13.85
C GLU A 57 4.23 -6.12 13.87
N LYS A 58 3.67 -5.74 15.03
CA LYS A 58 2.96 -4.45 15.18
C LYS A 58 3.84 -3.24 14.87
N GLY A 59 5.10 -3.26 15.29
CA GLY A 59 6.08 -2.24 14.90
C GLY A 59 6.29 -2.16 13.39
N ASN A 60 6.42 -3.32 12.73
CA ASN A 60 6.57 -3.38 11.28
C ASN A 60 5.33 -2.88 10.52
N VAL A 61 4.12 -3.19 11.01
CA VAL A 61 2.86 -2.66 10.46
C VAL A 61 2.85 -1.13 10.53
N GLN A 62 3.19 -0.56 11.69
CA GLN A 62 3.26 0.90 11.85
C GLN A 62 4.29 1.53 10.89
N LEU A 63 5.46 0.91 10.74
CA LEU A 63 6.47 1.36 9.77
C LEU A 63 5.97 1.29 8.32
N ALA A 64 5.22 0.26 7.95
CA ALA A 64 4.63 0.13 6.62
C ALA A 64 3.63 1.25 6.32
N TYR A 65 2.76 1.58 7.29
CA TYR A 65 1.85 2.73 7.19
C TYR A 65 2.61 4.06 7.10
N CYS A 66 3.60 4.27 7.96
CA CYS A 66 4.43 5.47 7.94
C CYS A 66 5.14 5.65 6.59
N ALA A 67 5.71 4.60 6.03
CA ALA A 67 6.36 4.64 4.71
C ALA A 67 5.39 5.08 3.61
N ALA A 68 4.16 4.55 3.62
CA ALA A 68 3.13 4.93 2.65
C ALA A 68 2.74 6.43 2.78
N ILE A 69 2.58 6.92 4.01
CA ILE A 69 2.25 8.32 4.31
C ILE A 69 3.40 9.25 3.92
N ILE A 70 4.64 8.91 4.27
CA ILE A 70 5.82 9.72 3.91
C ILE A 70 5.94 9.82 2.39
N ARG A 71 5.78 8.70 1.67
CA ARG A 71 5.83 8.71 0.20
C ARG A 71 4.77 9.63 -0.41
N TYR A 72 3.56 9.66 0.17
CA TYR A 72 2.51 10.60 -0.25
C TYR A 72 2.89 12.05 -0.04
N VAL A 73 3.34 12.39 1.17
CA VAL A 73 3.65 13.77 1.53
C VAL A 73 4.82 14.28 0.70
N CYS A 74 5.91 13.52 0.62
CA CYS A 74 7.10 13.89 -0.16
C CYS A 74 6.79 13.96 -1.66
N GLY A 75 6.05 12.99 -2.19
CA GLY A 75 5.69 13.01 -3.60
C GLY A 75 4.78 14.19 -3.97
N LYS A 76 3.86 14.59 -3.08
CA LYS A 76 3.08 15.82 -3.27
C LYS A 76 3.98 17.05 -3.38
N HIS A 77 5.05 17.14 -2.58
CA HIS A 77 5.98 18.25 -2.66
C HIS A 77 6.72 18.33 -4.01
N GLU A 78 7.04 17.20 -4.64
CA GLU A 78 7.64 17.16 -5.98
C GLU A 78 6.66 17.58 -7.10
N PHE A 79 5.35 17.45 -6.88
CA PHE A 79 4.33 17.84 -7.86
C PHE A 79 3.96 19.34 -7.82
N PHE A 80 4.37 20.06 -6.77
CA PHE A 80 4.10 21.49 -6.57
C PHE A 80 5.34 22.39 -6.73
N LEU A 81 6.48 21.82 -7.13
CA LEU A 81 7.72 22.52 -7.53
C LEU A 81 7.97 22.32 -9.02
#